data_AF-A0A1Z9VS02-F1
#
_entry.id   AF-A0A1Z9VS02-F1
#
_cell.length_a   1.000
_cell.length_b   1.000
_cell.length_c   1.000
_cell.angle_alpha   90.00
_cell.angle_beta   90.00
_cell.angle_gamma   90.00
#
_symmetry.space_group_name_H-M   'P 1'
#
loop_
_entity.id
_entity.type
_entity.pdbx_description
1 polymer ?
#
loop_
_entity_poly.entity_id
_entity_poly.type
_entity_poly.pdbx_seq_one_letter_code
_entity_poly.pdbx_strand_id
1 'polypeptide(L)'
;MNETSRSYELLVLIHPDHADKVGDIIEKHKSIVMQFNGCVDRFEDWGRRNLAYSINNVRKAHYILFNVTCPYEAIESIQDSIYKHNEVILRHLLISLKKPVTEQSLMMKQIEAEANDSRMPKITSFKNKEAVDYKSKKVLKNYIMETGRIVPSRLTNTPMLVQRRIARAIKLARFVALLPYCDRHA
;
A
#
# COMPACT_ATOMS: atom_id res chain seq x y z
N MET A 1 -22.21 -10.53 18.79
CA MET A 1 -21.60 -9.48 17.95
C MET A 1 -20.22 -9.22 18.51
N ASN A 2 -19.15 -9.63 17.81
CA ASN A 2 -17.83 -9.84 18.41
C ASN A 2 -17.13 -8.52 18.77
N GLU A 3 -17.04 -8.21 20.07
CA GLU A 3 -16.45 -6.98 20.64
C GLU A 3 -14.93 -6.81 20.39
N THR A 4 -14.26 -7.75 19.73
CA THR A 4 -12.78 -7.75 19.54
C THR A 4 -12.32 -7.58 18.09
N SER A 5 -13.22 -7.46 17.11
CA SER A 5 -12.83 -7.36 15.70
C SER A 5 -12.33 -5.96 15.34
N ARG A 6 -11.18 -5.88 14.67
CA ARG A 6 -10.59 -4.62 14.19
C ARG A 6 -10.40 -4.70 12.68
N SER A 7 -10.43 -3.54 12.03
CA SER A 7 -10.14 -3.45 10.61
C SER A 7 -8.64 -3.28 10.39
N TYR A 8 -8.10 -3.97 9.40
CA TYR A 8 -6.69 -3.96 9.03
C TYR A 8 -6.55 -3.75 7.52
N GLU A 9 -5.42 -3.16 7.14
CA GLU A 9 -4.96 -3.09 5.76
C GLU A 9 -3.64 -3.86 5.65
N LEU A 10 -3.60 -4.81 4.72
CA LEU A 10 -2.48 -5.68 4.44
C LEU A 10 -2.04 -5.43 3.01
N LEU A 11 -0.84 -4.90 2.82
CA LEU A 11 -0.22 -4.79 1.49
C LEU A 11 0.97 -5.73 1.42
N VAL A 12 1.01 -6.58 0.40
CA VAL A 12 2.07 -7.57 0.20
C VAL A 12 2.74 -7.33 -1.15
N LEU A 13 4.08 -7.38 -1.15
CA LEU A 13 4.93 -7.31 -2.33
C LEU A 13 5.53 -8.70 -2.53
N ILE A 14 5.19 -9.31 -3.66
CA ILE A 14 5.63 -10.65 -4.04
C ILE A 14 6.74 -10.56 -5.08
N HIS A 15 7.73 -11.44 -4.97
CA HIS A 15 8.82 -11.57 -5.93
C HIS A 15 8.27 -11.88 -7.33
N PRO A 16 8.71 -11.18 -8.39
CA PRO A 16 8.11 -11.28 -9.72
C PRO A 16 8.31 -12.64 -10.39
N ASP A 17 9.32 -13.40 -9.97
CA ASP A 17 9.62 -14.74 -10.52
C ASP A 17 8.70 -15.83 -9.96
N HIS A 18 7.86 -15.50 -8.97
CA HIS A 18 6.91 -16.41 -8.36
C HIS A 18 5.46 -16.00 -8.67
N ALA A 19 5.19 -15.58 -9.90
CA ALA A 19 3.86 -15.20 -10.35
C ALA A 19 2.85 -16.35 -10.16
N ASP A 20 3.27 -17.60 -10.37
CA ASP A 20 2.39 -18.77 -10.25
C ASP A 20 1.89 -19.00 -8.82
N LYS A 21 2.66 -18.56 -7.81
CA LYS A 21 2.31 -18.70 -6.38
C LYS A 21 1.38 -17.62 -5.87
N VAL A 22 1.07 -16.61 -6.69
CA VAL A 22 0.22 -15.48 -6.29
C VAL A 22 -1.18 -15.96 -5.91
N GLY A 23 -1.78 -16.86 -6.71
CA GLY A 23 -3.09 -17.44 -6.45
C GLY A 23 -3.14 -18.13 -5.08
N ASP A 24 -2.19 -19.01 -4.81
CA ASP A 24 -2.08 -19.73 -3.54
C ASP A 24 -1.99 -18.79 -2.33
N ILE A 25 -1.20 -17.71 -2.45
CA ILE A 25 -1.06 -16.71 -1.38
C ILE A 25 -2.40 -15.99 -1.16
N ILE A 26 -3.13 -15.65 -2.22
CA ILE A 26 -4.44 -14.99 -2.10
C ILE A 26 -5.45 -15.91 -1.40
N GLU A 27 -5.51 -17.18 -1.82
CA GLU A 27 -6.40 -18.17 -1.23
C GLU A 27 -6.06 -18.40 0.25
N LYS A 28 -4.78 -18.57 0.59
CA LYS A 28 -4.34 -18.72 1.98
C LYS A 28 -4.75 -17.55 2.86
N HIS A 29 -4.60 -16.30 2.38
CA HIS A 29 -5.08 -15.13 3.14
C HIS A 29 -6.58 -15.21 3.41
N LYS A 30 -7.37 -15.51 2.38
CA LYS A 30 -8.84 -15.63 2.51
C LYS A 30 -9.23 -16.76 3.46
N SER A 31 -8.61 -17.93 3.35
CA SER A 31 -8.88 -19.09 4.20
C SER A 31 -8.61 -18.81 5.68
N ILE A 32 -7.47 -18.18 6.01
CA ILE A 32 -7.15 -17.83 7.40
C ILE A 32 -8.17 -16.82 7.95
N VAL A 33 -8.49 -15.77 7.18
CA VAL A 33 -9.48 -14.77 7.61
C VAL A 33 -10.85 -15.43 7.87
N MET A 34 -11.29 -16.32 7.00
CA MET A 34 -12.56 -17.04 7.16
C MET A 34 -12.55 -18.01 8.36
N GLN A 35 -11.43 -18.70 8.60
CA GLN A 35 -11.28 -19.63 9.73
C GLN A 35 -11.47 -18.94 11.09
N PHE A 36 -11.00 -17.69 11.22
CA PHE A 36 -11.16 -16.89 12.44
C PHE A 36 -12.43 -16.01 12.42
N ASN A 37 -13.45 -16.39 11.63
CA ASN A 37 -14.71 -15.67 11.49
C ASN A 37 -14.55 -14.18 11.11
N GLY A 38 -13.50 -13.85 10.35
CA GLY A 38 -13.25 -12.52 9.80
C GLY A 38 -13.93 -12.29 8.45
N CYS A 39 -14.02 -11.02 8.06
CA CYS A 39 -14.55 -10.56 6.77
C CYS A 39 -13.44 -9.94 5.92
N VAL A 40 -13.42 -10.26 4.62
CA VAL A 40 -12.58 -9.57 3.64
C VAL A 40 -13.42 -8.45 3.02
N ASP A 41 -13.19 -7.22 3.47
CA ASP A 41 -13.96 -6.04 3.05
C ASP A 41 -13.57 -5.57 1.64
N ARG A 42 -12.27 -5.68 1.31
CA ARG A 42 -11.71 -5.30 0.01
C ARG A 42 -10.54 -6.18 -0.35
N PHE A 43 -10.46 -6.54 -1.62
CA PHE A 43 -9.32 -7.21 -2.22
C PHE A 43 -8.99 -6.52 -3.54
N GLU A 44 -7.73 -6.16 -3.73
CA GLU A 44 -7.23 -5.59 -4.97
C GLU A 44 -5.91 -6.25 -5.37
N ASP A 45 -5.85 -6.71 -6.61
CA ASP A 45 -4.61 -7.10 -7.26
C ASP A 45 -4.13 -5.93 -8.14
N TRP A 46 -3.01 -5.31 -7.78
CA TRP A 46 -2.43 -4.21 -8.53
C TRP A 46 -1.46 -4.67 -9.63
N GLY A 47 -1.23 -5.98 -9.72
CA GLY A 47 -0.37 -6.60 -10.70
C GLY A 47 1.12 -6.34 -10.49
N ARG A 48 1.90 -6.68 -11.52
CA ARG A 48 3.35 -6.45 -11.57
C ARG A 48 3.67 -4.99 -11.82
N ARG A 49 4.43 -4.37 -10.92
CA ARG A 49 4.81 -2.95 -10.99
C ARG A 49 6.29 -2.75 -10.75
N ASN A 50 6.84 -1.68 -11.33
CA ASN A 50 8.22 -1.26 -11.09
C ASN A 50 8.34 -0.64 -9.69
N LEU A 51 9.33 -1.12 -8.94
CA LEU A 51 9.71 -0.60 -7.63
C LEU A 51 10.49 0.70 -7.83
N ALA A 52 10.31 1.65 -6.90
CA ALA A 52 11.07 2.90 -6.87
C ALA A 52 12.51 2.73 -6.40
N TYR A 53 12.90 1.54 -5.94
CA TYR A 53 14.28 1.14 -5.65
C TYR A 53 14.32 -0.39 -5.57
N SER A 54 15.51 -0.98 -5.72
CA SER A 54 15.64 -2.43 -5.66
C SER A 54 15.48 -2.96 -4.23
N ILE A 55 14.67 -4.01 -4.06
CA ILE A 55 14.58 -4.80 -2.82
C ILE A 55 15.15 -6.18 -3.16
N ASN A 56 16.16 -6.64 -2.40
CA ASN A 56 16.83 -7.92 -2.65
C ASN A 56 17.27 -8.09 -4.13
N ASN A 57 17.86 -7.05 -4.73
CA ASN A 57 18.27 -6.97 -6.15
C ASN A 57 17.14 -7.04 -7.20
N VAL A 58 15.88 -6.96 -6.77
CA VAL A 58 14.73 -6.99 -7.66
C VAL A 58 14.18 -5.58 -7.88
N ARG A 59 13.82 -5.24 -9.13
CA ARG A 59 13.25 -3.93 -9.49
C ARG A 59 11.75 -3.94 -9.82
N LYS A 60 11.11 -5.11 -9.80
CA LYS A 60 9.67 -5.28 -10.05
C LYS A 60 9.06 -6.14 -8.96
N ALA A 61 7.82 -5.88 -8.56
CA ALA A 61 7.11 -6.78 -7.65
C ALA A 61 5.64 -6.87 -8.05
N HIS A 62 4.99 -7.95 -7.65
CA HIS A 62 3.53 -8.08 -7.74
C HIS A 62 2.91 -7.57 -6.45
N TYR A 63 1.98 -6.62 -6.56
CA TYR A 63 1.38 -5.94 -5.41
C TYR A 63 -0.04 -6.44 -5.16
N ILE A 64 -0.32 -6.82 -3.92
CA ILE A 64 -1.64 -7.27 -3.49
C ILE A 64 -2.05 -6.50 -2.25
N LEU A 65 -3.29 -6.00 -2.26
CA LEU A 65 -3.89 -5.31 -1.12
C LEU A 65 -5.12 -6.08 -0.62
N PHE A 66 -5.18 -6.25 0.70
CA PHE A 66 -6.38 -6.68 1.40
C PHE A 66 -6.78 -5.65 2.44
N ASN A 67 -8.09 -5.41 2.56
CA ASN A 67 -8.67 -4.82 3.76
C ASN A 67 -9.59 -5.87 4.38
N VAL A 68 -9.33 -6.15 5.65
CA VAL A 68 -9.97 -7.23 6.38
C VAL A 68 -10.45 -6.71 7.72
N THR A 69 -11.60 -7.19 8.16
CA THR A 69 -12.10 -6.99 9.51
C THR A 69 -12.07 -8.33 10.21
N CYS A 70 -11.13 -8.50 11.13
CA CYS A 70 -10.86 -9.77 11.78
C CYS A 70 -10.36 -9.55 13.21
N PRO A 71 -10.39 -10.59 14.06
CA PRO A 71 -9.76 -10.52 15.37
C PRO A 71 -8.22 -10.60 15.23
N TYR A 72 -7.49 -10.34 16.31
CA TYR A 72 -6.02 -10.22 16.26
C TYR A 72 -5.33 -11.56 15.96
N GLU A 73 -5.91 -12.66 16.43
CA GLU A 73 -5.43 -14.03 16.26
C GLU A 73 -5.30 -14.40 14.77
N ALA A 74 -6.22 -13.89 13.93
CA ALA A 74 -6.16 -14.08 12.49
C ALA A 74 -4.92 -13.39 11.88
N ILE A 75 -4.59 -12.20 12.36
CA ILE A 75 -3.43 -11.43 11.90
C ILE A 75 -2.14 -12.12 12.30
N GLU A 76 -2.04 -12.60 13.53
CA GLU A 76 -0.90 -13.36 14.03
C GLU A 76 -0.67 -14.63 13.19
N SER A 77 -1.76 -15.37 12.91
CA SER A 77 -1.71 -16.55 12.04
C SER A 77 -1.22 -16.22 10.62
N ILE A 78 -1.69 -15.12 10.02
CA ILE A 78 -1.21 -14.64 8.71
C ILE A 78 0.29 -14.32 8.76
N GLN A 79 0.75 -13.64 9.82
CA GLN A 79 2.15 -13.26 9.97
C GLN A 79 3.06 -14.49 10.05
N ASP A 80 2.74 -15.46 10.91
CA ASP A 80 3.56 -16.65 11.08
C ASP A 80 3.49 -17.61 9.89
N SER A 81 2.30 -17.81 9.29
CA SER A 81 2.09 -18.79 8.21
C SER A 81 2.56 -18.28 6.84
N ILE A 82 2.32 -16.99 6.54
CA ILE A 82 2.52 -16.45 5.19
C ILE A 82 3.79 -15.60 5.11
N TYR A 83 4.04 -14.74 6.09
CA TYR A 83 5.11 -13.74 5.99
C TYR A 83 6.43 -14.20 6.58
N LYS A 84 6.40 -14.97 7.66
CA LYS A 84 7.61 -15.46 8.33
C LYS A 84 8.23 -16.59 7.52
N HIS A 85 9.55 -16.52 7.31
CA HIS A 85 10.33 -17.52 6.57
C HIS A 85 9.91 -17.76 5.10
N ASN A 86 9.14 -16.86 4.49
CA ASN A 86 8.71 -16.99 3.11
C ASN A 86 9.56 -16.13 2.16
N GLU A 87 10.45 -16.77 1.42
CA GLU A 87 11.33 -16.11 0.44
C GLU A 87 10.59 -15.48 -0.75
N VAL A 88 9.33 -15.90 -0.98
CA VAL A 88 8.48 -15.37 -2.05
C VAL A 88 8.06 -13.92 -1.79
N ILE A 89 8.02 -13.50 -0.51
CA ILE A 89 7.51 -12.19 -0.11
C ILE A 89 8.69 -11.26 0.11
N LEU A 90 8.78 -10.23 -0.74
CA LEU A 90 9.80 -9.19 -0.62
C LEU A 90 9.55 -8.28 0.58
N ARG A 91 8.28 -7.94 0.79
CA ARG A 91 7.86 -7.05 1.89
C ARG A 91 6.36 -7.17 2.14
N HIS A 92 5.94 -6.96 3.37
CA HIS A 92 4.54 -6.78 3.72
C HIS A 92 4.39 -5.55 4.62
N LEU A 93 3.24 -4.88 4.53
CA LEU A 93 2.87 -3.74 5.36
C LEU A 93 1.52 -4.04 6.00
N LEU A 94 1.48 -3.95 7.33
CA LEU A 94 0.27 -4.12 8.13
C LEU A 94 -0.08 -2.80 8.81
N ILE A 95 -1.33 -2.35 8.62
CA ILE A 95 -1.86 -1.13 9.24
C ILE A 95 -3.19 -1.44 9.91
N SER A 96 -3.34 -1.08 11.18
CA SER A 96 -4.65 -1.05 11.82
C SER A 96 -5.44 0.18 11.39
N LEU A 97 -6.67 -0.04 10.93
CA LEU A 97 -7.61 0.98 10.48
C LEU A 97 -8.65 1.26 11.56
N LYS A 98 -9.15 2.50 11.58
CA LYS A 98 -10.23 2.90 12.50
C LYS A 98 -11.61 2.40 12.07
N LYS A 99 -11.80 2.17 10.77
CA LYS A 99 -13.05 1.75 10.14
C LYS A 99 -12.75 0.79 8.99
N PRO A 100 -13.67 -0.12 8.66
CA PRO A 100 -13.55 -0.96 7.47
C PRO A 100 -13.57 -0.08 6.22
N VAL A 101 -12.71 -0.42 5.25
CA VAL A 101 -12.60 0.30 3.98
C VAL A 101 -12.99 -0.65 2.86
N THR A 102 -14.16 -0.39 2.26
CA THR A 102 -14.74 -1.19 1.18
C THR A 102 -14.60 -0.53 -0.19
N GLU A 103 -14.43 0.79 -0.24
CA GLU A 103 -14.32 1.56 -1.49
C GLU A 103 -13.03 1.22 -2.26
N GLN A 104 -13.02 1.36 -3.58
CA GLN A 104 -11.80 1.19 -4.39
C GLN A 104 -10.68 2.17 -4.00
N SER A 105 -9.44 1.68 -4.01
CA SER A 105 -8.26 2.48 -3.67
C SER A 105 -7.89 3.48 -4.77
N LEU A 106 -7.15 4.51 -4.37
CA LEU A 106 -6.60 5.51 -5.32
C LEU A 106 -5.62 4.90 -6.31
N MET A 107 -4.99 3.76 -5.99
CA MET A 107 -4.13 3.02 -6.91
C MET A 107 -4.94 2.28 -7.95
N MET A 108 -6.02 1.59 -7.57
CA MET A 108 -6.87 0.87 -8.52
C MET A 108 -7.52 1.83 -9.52
N LYS A 109 -8.04 2.97 -9.04
CA LYS A 109 -8.57 4.04 -9.90
C LYS A 109 -7.53 4.57 -10.89
N GLN A 110 -6.25 4.64 -10.50
CA GLN A 110 -5.18 5.04 -11.41
C GLN A 110 -4.88 3.98 -12.46
N ILE A 111 -4.87 2.70 -12.06
CA ILE A 111 -4.62 1.57 -12.97
C ILE A 111 -5.73 1.47 -14.02
N GLU A 112 -6.99 1.54 -13.61
CA GLU A 112 -8.14 1.52 -14.52
C GLU A 112 -8.13 2.72 -15.48
N ALA A 113 -7.80 3.91 -15.00
CA ALA A 113 -7.66 5.10 -15.86
C ALA A 113 -6.49 4.99 -16.85
N GLU A 114 -5.36 4.42 -16.42
CA GLU A 114 -4.19 4.15 -17.28
C GLU A 114 -4.49 3.07 -18.33
N ALA A 115 -5.32 2.08 -18.01
CA ALA A 115 -5.74 1.02 -18.94
C ALA A 115 -6.73 1.52 -20.00
N ASN A 116 -7.63 2.45 -19.65
CA ASN A 116 -8.67 2.95 -20.54
C ASN A 116 -8.21 4.04 -21.54
N ASP A 117 -6.90 4.25 -21.73
CA ASP A 117 -6.26 5.29 -22.59
C ASP A 117 -6.99 6.66 -22.60
N SER A 118 -7.58 7.01 -21.46
CA SER A 118 -8.24 8.29 -21.26
C SER A 118 -7.22 9.17 -20.56
N ARG A 119 -6.71 10.19 -21.28
CA ARG A 119 -5.82 11.22 -20.73
C ARG A 119 -6.35 11.63 -19.36
N MET A 120 -5.66 11.20 -18.30
CA MET A 120 -6.07 11.58 -16.95
C MET A 120 -6.18 13.11 -16.90
N PRO A 121 -7.27 13.69 -16.40
CA PRO A 121 -7.29 15.11 -16.13
C PRO A 121 -6.09 15.42 -15.24
N LYS A 122 -5.24 16.35 -15.69
CA LYS A 122 -4.12 16.83 -14.88
C LYS A 122 -4.74 17.27 -13.56
N ILE A 123 -4.41 16.61 -12.45
CA ILE A 123 -4.86 17.02 -11.12
C ILE A 123 -4.09 18.30 -10.79
N THR A 124 -4.56 19.41 -11.36
CA THR A 124 -4.10 20.76 -11.11
C THR A 124 -4.82 21.22 -9.85
N SER A 125 -4.04 21.42 -8.78
CA SER A 125 -4.46 21.97 -7.49
C SER A 125 -5.21 21.02 -6.55
N PHE A 126 -4.48 20.60 -5.51
CA PHE A 126 -5.02 20.04 -4.27
C PHE A 126 -5.88 21.06 -3.54
N LYS A 127 -7.16 21.20 -3.91
CA LYS A 127 -8.13 21.96 -3.10
C LYS A 127 -8.68 21.14 -1.91
N ASN A 128 -8.67 19.80 -1.99
CA ASN A 128 -9.13 18.96 -0.88
C ASN A 128 -7.97 18.24 -0.19
N LYS A 129 -7.64 18.70 1.03
CA LYS A 129 -6.57 18.18 1.91
C LYS A 129 -6.92 16.85 2.61
N GLU A 130 -8.01 16.18 2.27
CA GLU A 130 -8.62 15.23 3.20
C GLU A 130 -8.18 13.76 3.13
N ALA A 131 -7.51 13.29 2.08
CA ALA A 131 -6.97 11.93 2.11
C ALA A 131 -5.55 11.86 1.55
N VAL A 132 -4.59 12.40 2.30
CA VAL A 132 -3.17 12.11 2.07
C VAL A 132 -2.93 10.63 2.38
N ASP A 133 -3.00 9.80 1.35
CA ASP A 133 -2.78 8.35 1.39
C ASP A 133 -1.39 8.03 0.79
N TYR A 134 -0.69 7.05 1.38
CA TYR A 134 0.59 6.54 0.89
C TYR A 134 0.49 5.94 -0.52
N LYS A 135 -0.71 5.52 -0.91
CA LYS A 135 -1.05 4.99 -2.24
C LYS A 135 -1.04 6.06 -3.34
N SER A 136 -1.00 7.35 -3.00
CA SER A 136 -1.05 8.44 -4.00
C SER A 136 0.32 8.88 -4.50
N LYS A 137 1.00 8.05 -5.31
CA LYS A 137 2.36 8.33 -5.80
C LYS A 137 2.51 9.72 -6.45
N LYS A 138 1.59 10.08 -7.37
CA LYS A 138 1.63 11.36 -8.11
C LYS A 138 1.57 12.58 -7.19
N VAL A 139 0.80 12.47 -6.12
CA VAL A 139 0.58 13.52 -5.11
C VAL A 139 1.81 13.66 -4.22
N LEU A 140 2.29 12.54 -3.69
CA LEU A 140 3.39 12.54 -2.73
C LEU A 140 4.71 12.96 -3.37
N LYS A 141 4.88 12.76 -4.68
CA LYS A 141 6.02 13.29 -5.44
C LYS A 141 6.14 14.82 -5.33
N ASN A 142 5.04 15.56 -5.26
CA ASN A 142 5.07 17.03 -5.11
C ASN A 142 5.60 17.50 -3.74
N TYR A 143 5.69 16.60 -2.77
CA TYR A 143 6.18 16.86 -1.42
C TYR A 143 7.57 16.25 -1.15
N ILE A 144 8.25 15.79 -2.20
CA ILE A 144 9.60 15.27 -2.16
C ILE A 144 10.45 16.09 -3.15
N MET A 145 11.65 16.47 -2.73
CA MET A 145 12.64 17.10 -3.61
C MET A 145 13.17 16.09 -4.63
N GLU A 146 13.82 16.57 -5.70
CA GLU A 146 14.57 15.69 -6.61
C GLU A 146 15.53 14.79 -5.83
N THR A 147 16.06 15.31 -4.71
CA THR A 147 16.99 14.56 -3.88
C THR A 147 16.39 13.43 -3.03
N GLY A 148 15.11 13.12 -3.20
CA GLY A 148 14.40 12.21 -2.31
C GLY A 148 14.20 12.75 -0.88
N ARG A 149 14.58 13.99 -0.56
CA ARG A 149 14.30 14.59 0.76
C ARG A 149 12.85 15.08 0.83
N ILE A 150 12.21 14.95 2.00
CA ILE A 150 10.86 15.48 2.21
C ILE A 150 10.94 17.01 2.23
N VAL A 151 10.06 17.68 1.47
CA VAL A 151 10.04 19.14 1.41
C VAL A 151 9.69 19.72 2.80
N PRO A 152 10.49 20.65 3.35
CA PRO A 152 10.21 21.29 4.63
C PRO A 152 8.86 22.01 4.67
N SER A 153 8.21 22.06 5.84
CA SER A 153 6.88 22.68 6.02
C SER A 153 6.81 24.11 5.48
N ARG A 154 7.86 24.92 5.75
CA ARG A 154 8.01 26.32 5.29
C ARG A 154 7.91 26.51 3.77
N LEU A 155 8.18 25.47 2.98
CA LEU A 155 8.07 25.53 1.51
C LEU A 155 6.75 24.93 1.02
N THR A 156 6.21 23.94 1.74
CA THR A 156 4.93 23.29 1.36
C THR A 156 3.70 24.18 1.60
N ASN A 157 3.81 25.20 2.44
CA ASN A 157 2.69 26.01 2.92
C ASN A 157 1.50 25.17 3.44
N THR A 158 1.79 24.01 4.04
CA THR A 158 0.78 23.16 4.68
C THR A 158 0.80 23.32 6.20
N PRO A 159 -0.37 23.27 6.88
CA PRO A 159 -0.41 23.24 8.33
C PRO A 159 0.40 22.07 8.89
N MET A 160 1.02 22.26 10.05
CA MET A 160 1.92 21.27 10.67
C MET A 160 1.26 19.88 10.83
N LEU A 161 -0.03 19.82 11.18
CA LEU A 161 -0.78 18.57 11.29
C LEU A 161 -0.85 17.82 9.95
N VAL A 162 -1.09 18.53 8.86
CA VAL A 162 -1.15 17.96 7.50
C VAL A 162 0.24 17.56 7.04
N GLN A 163 1.26 18.36 7.31
CA GLN A 163 2.66 18.03 7.02
C GLN A 163 3.10 16.71 7.70
N ARG A 164 2.72 16.49 8.96
CA ARG A 164 2.99 15.22 9.67
C ARG A 164 2.31 14.04 8.98
N ARG A 165 1.06 14.19 8.54
CA ARG A 165 0.32 13.18 7.76
C ARG A 165 1.02 12.88 6.44
N ILE A 166 1.44 13.90 5.69
CA ILE A 166 2.22 13.77 4.45
C ILE A 166 3.53 13.02 4.70
N ALA A 167 4.29 13.42 5.72
CA ALA A 167 5.54 12.76 6.05
C ALA A 167 5.34 11.27 6.39
N ARG A 168 4.28 10.92 7.13
CA ARG A 168 3.92 9.52 7.42
C ARG A 168 3.54 8.77 6.15
N ALA A 169 2.72 9.36 5.29
CA ALA A 169 2.35 8.75 4.00
C ALA A 169 3.56 8.52 3.10
N ILE A 170 4.49 9.48 3.01
CA ILE A 170 5.75 9.33 2.27
C ILE A 170 6.59 8.19 2.85
N LYS A 171 6.72 8.10 4.18
CA LYS A 171 7.47 7.03 4.83
C LYS A 171 6.87 5.65 4.52
N LEU A 172 5.55 5.51 4.57
CA LEU A 172 4.85 4.28 4.19
C LEU A 172 5.04 3.97 2.71
N ALA A 173 4.85 4.95 1.82
CA ALA A 173 5.03 4.79 0.38
C ALA A 173 6.47 4.37 0.02
N ARG A 174 7.47 4.91 0.74
CA ARG A 174 8.86 4.48 0.61
C ARG A 174 9.06 3.06 1.13
N PHE A 175 8.48 2.71 2.27
CA PHE A 175 8.56 1.35 2.79
C PHE A 175 8.00 0.34 1.79
N VAL A 176 6.90 0.65 1.09
CA VAL A 176 6.34 -0.24 0.04
C VAL A 176 6.91 0.00 -1.35
N ALA A 177 8.07 0.69 -1.43
CA ALA A 177 8.80 0.97 -2.67
C ALA A 177 7.99 1.64 -3.80
N LEU A 178 7.01 2.46 -3.44
CA LEU A 178 6.29 3.34 -4.37
C LEU A 178 7.04 4.66 -4.63
N LEU A 179 7.86 5.10 -3.67
CA LEU A 179 8.68 6.31 -3.74
C LEU A 179 10.14 6.04 -3.37
N PRO A 180 11.10 6.78 -3.95
CA PRO A 180 12.52 6.64 -3.64
C PRO A 180 12.87 7.29 -2.29
N TYR A 181 14.00 6.85 -1.71
CA TYR A 181 14.60 7.47 -0.52
C TYR A 181 15.60 8.57 -0.88
N CYS A 182 16.28 8.43 -2.01
CA CYS A 182 17.30 9.34 -2.51
C CYS A 182 17.31 9.34 -4.05
N ASP A 183 18.05 10.27 -4.64
CA ASP A 183 18.22 10.51 -6.07
C ASP A 183 18.73 9.25 -6.78
N ARG A 184 19.63 8.51 -6.12
CA ARG A 184 20.24 7.28 -6.66
C ARG A 184 19.24 6.14 -6.84
N HIS A 185 18.08 6.24 -6.20
CA HIS A 185 17.00 5.27 -6.36
C HIS A 185 16.06 5.61 -7.53
N ALA A 186 16.03 6.89 -7.95
CA ALA A 186 15.06 7.41 -8.90
C ALA A 186 15.40 7.06 -10.36
#